data_AF-A0A2P2E4P9-F1
#
_entry.id   AF-A0A2P2E4P9-F1
#
_cell.length_a   1.000
_cell.length_b   1.000
_cell.length_c   1.000
_cell.angle_alpha   90.00
_cell.angle_beta   90.00
_cell.angle_gamma   90.00
#
_symmetry.space_group_name_H-M   'P 1'
#
loop_
_entity.id
_entity.type
_entity.pdbx_description
1 polymer ?
#
loop_
_entity_poly.entity_id
_entity_poly.type
_entity_poly.pdbx_seq_one_letter_code
_entity_poly.pdbx_strand_id
1 'polypeptide(L)'
;MPLAWERLYPLPFDRILKEDPKKLGIQKEKRGDGRIVYIYNFLVFMPKYDRNENEPKKRDEGREILVYFLWEPGNLEVPYRIQLGDLN
;
A
#
# COMPACT_ATOMS: atom_id res chain seq x y z
N MET A 1 4.21 -24.61 18.72
CA MET A 1 4.33 -23.91 17.43
C MET A 1 3.69 -22.54 17.58
N PRO A 2 4.42 -21.42 17.55
CA PRO A 2 3.80 -20.11 17.57
C PRO A 2 3.46 -19.69 16.14
N LEU A 3 2.21 -19.29 15.91
CA LEU A 3 1.76 -18.71 14.65
C LEU A 3 2.63 -17.49 14.31
N ALA A 4 3.42 -17.64 13.25
CA ALA A 4 4.27 -16.61 12.70
C ALA A 4 3.38 -15.50 12.10
N TRP A 5 2.97 -14.53 12.91
CA TRP A 5 2.37 -13.29 12.42
C TRP A 5 3.35 -12.53 11.52
N GLU A 6 4.65 -12.84 11.57
CA GLU A 6 5.65 -12.42 10.57
C GLU A 6 5.24 -12.83 9.13
N ARG A 7 4.33 -13.81 8.99
CA ARG A 7 3.69 -14.20 7.72
C ARG A 7 2.34 -13.53 7.47
N LEU A 8 1.74 -12.87 8.46
CA LEU A 8 0.55 -12.02 8.30
C LEU A 8 1.00 -10.62 7.83
N TYR A 9 1.74 -10.63 6.72
CA TYR A 9 1.85 -9.49 5.84
C TYR A 9 0.50 -9.27 5.15
N PRO A 10 0.03 -8.02 4.98
CA PRO A 10 0.65 -6.77 5.42
C PRO A 10 0.18 -6.33 6.82
N LEU A 11 1.10 -5.79 7.62
CA LEU A 11 0.72 -5.01 8.81
C LEU A 11 -0.15 -3.83 8.37
N PRO A 12 -1.28 -3.56 9.05
CA PRO A 12 -2.22 -2.53 8.63
C PRO A 12 -1.55 -1.14 8.66
N PHE A 13 -1.81 -0.33 7.63
CA PHE A 13 -1.50 1.09 7.69
C PHE A 13 -2.48 1.74 8.68
N ASP A 14 -2.01 2.75 9.40
CA ASP A 14 -2.84 3.40 10.42
C ASP A 14 -3.83 4.38 9.78
N ARG A 15 -3.30 5.26 8.92
CA ARG A 15 -4.07 6.34 8.31
C ARG A 15 -3.40 6.85 7.04
N ILE A 16 -4.21 7.43 6.18
CA ILE A 16 -3.74 8.26 5.06
C ILE A 16 -3.35 9.62 5.64
N LEU A 17 -2.11 10.05 5.37
CA LEU A 17 -1.58 11.34 5.79
C LEU A 17 -1.84 12.42 4.74
N LYS A 18 -1.72 12.05 3.46
CA LYS A 18 -1.88 13.00 2.36
C LYS A 18 -2.35 12.30 1.09
N GLU A 19 -3.35 12.90 0.47
CA GLU A 19 -3.82 12.56 -0.88
C GLU A 19 -2.96 13.25 -1.94
N ASP A 20 -2.61 12.54 -3.02
CA ASP A 20 -1.81 13.03 -4.14
C ASP A 20 -0.57 13.87 -3.73
N PRO A 21 0.34 13.34 -2.88
CA PRO A 21 1.53 14.06 -2.46
C PRO A 21 2.42 14.51 -3.63
N LYS A 22 2.39 13.79 -4.77
CA LYS A 22 3.15 14.12 -5.99
C LYS A 22 2.43 15.10 -6.92
N LYS A 23 1.15 15.45 -6.67
CA LYS A 23 0.33 16.35 -7.50
C LYS A 23 0.19 15.89 -8.96
N LEU A 24 0.10 14.59 -9.18
CA LEU A 24 -0.01 13.99 -10.52
C LEU A 24 -1.46 13.70 -10.91
N GLY A 25 -2.39 13.79 -9.95
CA GLY A 25 -3.76 13.30 -10.14
C GLY A 25 -3.79 11.79 -10.41
N ILE A 26 -4.87 11.34 -11.06
CA ILE A 26 -4.99 9.97 -11.55
C ILE A 26 -4.29 9.89 -12.90
N GLN A 27 -3.23 9.09 -12.96
CA GLN A 27 -2.50 8.83 -14.19
C GLN A 27 -3.13 7.64 -14.93
N LYS A 28 -3.01 7.63 -16.25
CA LYS A 28 -3.48 6.55 -17.12
C LYS A 28 -2.34 6.06 -17.98
N GLU A 29 -2.02 4.78 -17.87
CA GLU A 29 -0.97 4.13 -18.64
C GLU A 29 -1.52 2.97 -19.48
N LYS A 30 -0.94 2.76 -20.66
CA LYS A 30 -1.26 1.62 -21.52
C LYS A 30 -0.10 0.63 -21.45
N ARG A 31 -0.37 -0.60 -21.04
CA ARG A 31 0.60 -1.70 -20.98
C ARG A 31 0.89 -2.22 -22.38
N GLY A 32 2.01 -2.95 -22.51
CA GLY A 32 2.41 -3.58 -23.78
C GLY A 32 1.40 -4.59 -24.33
N ASP A 33 0.58 -5.20 -23.48
CA ASP A 33 -0.51 -6.11 -23.85
C ASP A 33 -1.82 -5.39 -24.21
N GLY A 34 -1.81 -4.05 -24.28
CA GLY A 34 -2.95 -3.22 -24.65
C GLY A 34 -3.89 -2.87 -23.48
N ARG A 35 -3.70 -3.44 -22.28
CA ARG A 35 -4.52 -3.13 -21.10
C ARG A 35 -4.23 -1.71 -20.60
N ILE A 36 -5.23 -1.12 -19.96
CA ILE A 36 -5.15 0.21 -19.35
C ILE A 36 -4.99 0.04 -17.84
N VAL A 37 -4.02 0.75 -17.26
CA VAL A 37 -3.83 0.87 -15.81
C VAL A 37 -4.08 2.32 -15.41
N TYR A 38 -4.86 2.52 -14.36
CA TYR A 38 -5.01 3.80 -13.67
C TYR A 38 -4.15 3.79 -12.41
N ILE A 39 -3.39 4.85 -12.20
CA ILE A 39 -2.42 4.93 -11.11
C ILE A 39 -2.72 6.17 -10.27
N TYR A 40 -2.79 6.00 -8.95
CA TYR A 40 -3.01 7.10 -8.01
C TYR A 40 -2.05 6.98 -6.82
N ASN A 41 -1.53 8.11 -6.35
CA ASN A 41 -0.53 8.15 -5.27
C ASN A 41 -1.10 8.78 -3.99
N PHE A 42 -0.74 8.23 -2.84
CA PHE A 42 -1.08 8.77 -1.53
C PHE A 42 0.00 8.40 -0.50
N LEU A 43 0.08 9.17 0.58
CA LEU A 43 1.04 8.96 1.67
C LEU A 43 0.31 8.33 2.85
N VAL A 44 0.84 7.25 3.40
CA VAL A 44 0.28 6.60 4.61
C VAL A 44 1.28 6.61 5.75
N PHE A 45 0.77 6.58 6.98
CA PHE A 45 1.58 6.31 8.15
C PHE A 45 1.55 4.81 8.46
N MET A 46 2.73 4.19 8.54
CA MET A 46 2.91 2.82 8.98
C MET A 46 3.56 2.82 10.37
N PRO A 47 2.80 2.54 11.44
CA PRO A 47 3.33 2.51 12.80
C PRO A 47 4.24 1.28 13.01
N LYS A 48 5.18 1.39 13.94
CA LYS A 48 5.89 0.22 14.48
C LYS A 48 4.95 -0.53 15.42
N TYR A 49 5.15 -1.83 15.52
CA TYR A 49 4.41 -2.70 16.44
C TYR A 49 5.37 -3.42 17.38
N ASP A 50 4.99 -3.48 18.65
CA ASP A 50 5.65 -4.33 19.64
C ASP A 50 5.03 -5.72 19.68
N ARG A 51 5.86 -6.68 20.08
CA ARG A 51 5.41 -7.99 20.57
C ARG A 51 5.10 -7.84 22.06
N ASN A 52 3.83 -7.81 22.44
CA ASN A 52 3.46 -8.01 23.84
C ASN A 52 2.55 -9.22 23.93
N GLU A 53 3.03 -10.30 24.57
CA GLU A 53 2.23 -11.46 24.98
C GLU A 53 1.26 -12.04 23.92
N ASN A 54 1.64 -11.95 22.64
CA ASN A 54 0.93 -12.41 21.42
C ASN A 54 -0.01 -11.42 20.70
N GLU A 55 -0.12 -10.16 21.15
CA GLU A 55 -0.90 -9.14 20.44
C GLU A 55 -0.01 -8.03 19.86
N PRO A 56 -0.27 -7.56 18.62
CA PRO A 56 0.45 -6.45 18.03
C PRO A 56 0.03 -5.15 18.70
N LYS A 57 0.93 -4.55 19.51
CA LYS A 57 0.68 -3.25 20.14
C LYS A 57 1.30 -2.14 19.31
N LYS A 58 0.45 -1.26 18.77
CA LYS A 58 0.88 -0.11 17.96
C LYS A 58 1.68 0.90 18.80
N ARG A 59 2.79 1.39 18.25
CA ARG A 59 3.56 2.53 18.78
C ARG A 59 3.18 3.84 18.09
N ASP A 60 3.47 4.96 18.74
CA ASP A 60 3.39 6.29 18.13
C ASP A 60 4.53 6.53 17.12
N GLU A 61 5.64 5.81 17.27
CA GLU A 61 6.71 5.77 16.28
C GLU A 61 6.32 4.96 15.04
N GLY A 62 6.80 5.39 13.88
CA GLY A 62 6.53 4.72 12.62
C GLY A 62 7.34 5.30 11.48
N ARG A 63 6.83 5.13 10.27
CA ARG A 63 7.38 5.74 9.06
C ARG A 63 6.25 6.15 8.12
N GLU A 64 6.50 7.20 7.36
CA GLU A 64 5.65 7.56 6.23
C GLU A 64 6.05 6.74 5.01
N ILE A 65 5.06 6.25 4.27
CA ILE A 65 5.27 5.43 3.08
C ILE A 65 4.44 6.02 1.95
N LEU A 66 5.12 6.34 0.85
CA LEU A 66 4.44 6.65 -0.41
C LEU A 66 3.83 5.37 -0.97
N VAL A 67 2.58 5.43 -1.37
CA VAL A 67 1.81 4.31 -1.88
C VAL A 67 1.24 4.67 -3.24
N TYR A 68 1.34 3.72 -4.16
CA TYR A 68 0.67 3.76 -5.45
C TYR A 68 -0.45 2.71 -5.45
N PHE A 69 -1.66 3.15 -5.72
CA PHE A 69 -2.79 2.29 -6.06
C PHE A 69 -2.86 2.18 -7.57
N LEU A 70 -2.81 0.95 -8.08
CA LEU A 70 -2.90 0.64 -9.49
C LEU A 70 -4.18 -0.14 -9.72
N TRP A 71 -5.03 0.37 -10.61
CA TRP A 71 -6.31 -0.23 -10.96
C TRP A 71 -6.34 -0.60 -12.44
N GLU A 72 -6.57 -1.87 -12.72
CA GLU A 72 -6.65 -2.48 -14.04
C GLU A 72 -8.06 -3.03 -14.25
N PRO A 73 -9.03 -2.23 -14.73
CA PRO A 73 -10.42 -2.67 -14.88
C PRO A 73 -10.60 -3.85 -15.86
N GLY A 74 -9.62 -4.06 -16.76
CA GLY A 74 -9.60 -5.20 -17.67
C GLY A 74 -9.08 -6.50 -17.04
N ASN A 75 -8.55 -6.47 -15.81
CA ASN A 75 -8.12 -7.66 -15.09
C ASN A 75 -9.23 -8.12 -14.12
N LEU A 76 -10.00 -9.13 -14.53
CA LEU A 76 -11.16 -9.60 -13.75
C LEU A 76 -10.78 -10.43 -12.51
N GLU A 77 -9.56 -10.98 -12.47
CA GLU A 77 -9.09 -11.77 -11.33
C GLU A 77 -8.46 -10.88 -10.26
N VAL A 78 -7.59 -9.95 -10.68
CA VAL A 78 -6.86 -9.04 -9.78
C VAL A 78 -7.00 -7.61 -10.33
N PRO A 79 -8.15 -6.95 -10.09
CA PRO A 79 -8.43 -5.65 -10.69
C PRO A 79 -7.61 -4.52 -10.08
N TYR A 80 -7.00 -4.71 -8.91
CA TYR A 80 -6.17 -3.70 -8.28
C TYR A 80 -4.96 -4.29 -7.58
N ARG A 81 -3.92 -3.47 -7.45
CA ARG A 81 -2.74 -3.76 -6.62
C ARG A 81 -2.27 -2.49 -5.91
N ILE A 82 -1.61 -2.69 -4.78
CA ILE A 82 -0.98 -1.63 -4.00
C ILE A 82 0.53 -1.83 -4.09
N GLN A 83 1.26 -0.77 -4.43
CA GLN A 83 2.72 -0.74 -4.46
C GLN A 83 3.22 0.27 -3.43
N LEU A 84 4.18 -0.15 -2.61
CA LEU A 84 4.82 0.70 -1.60
C LEU A 84 6.15 1.24 -2.16
N GLY A 85 6.46 2.49 -1.84
CA GLY A 85 7.68 3.17 -2.33
C GLY A 85 7.45 3.87 -3.67
N ASP A 86 8.54 4.10 -4.40
CA ASP A 86 8.48 4.75 -5.71
C ASP A 86 7.97 3.79 -6.81
N LEU A 87 7.39 4.38 -7.86
CA LEU A 87 6.94 3.67 -9.04
C LEU A 87 8.16 3.39 -9.94
N ASN A 88 8.65 2.14 -9.91
CA ASN A 88 9.74 1.64 -10.78
C ASN A 88 9.21 1.08 -12.10
#